data_AF-A0A5J4S062-F1
#
_entry.id   AF-A0A5J4S062-F1
#
_cell.length_a   1.000
_cell.length_b   1.000
_cell.length_c   1.000
_cell.angle_alpha   90.00
_cell.angle_beta   90.00
_cell.angle_gamma   90.00
#
_symmetry.space_group_name_H-M   'P 1'
#
loop_
_entity.id
_entity.type
_entity.pdbx_description
1 polymer ?
#
loop_
_entity_poly.entity_id
_entity_poly.type
_entity_poly.pdbx_seq_one_letter_code
_entity_poly.pdbx_strand_id
1 'polypeptide(L)'
;MSKIFNIEFSDFIKKTKSTEVFNDELIVSSLDSMKENKRGTNMPPIRVNAVTFFLCTYGEMSVSVDYKTYCLKKGMSLQMSNLHILDNISVSSTFEGCMIAISPKLVQSILDEIQTIKKLAADAKQYQPLL
;
A
#
# COMPACT_ATOMS: atom_id res chain seq x y z
N MET A 1 12.48 20.39 12.42
CA MET A 1 11.67 19.51 11.55
C MET A 1 12.34 18.15 11.50
N SER A 2 11.63 17.07 11.82
CA SER A 2 12.14 15.70 11.64
C SER A 2 12.42 15.47 10.16
N LYS A 3 13.60 14.92 9.84
CA LYS A 3 13.98 14.61 8.46
C LYS A 3 13.11 13.44 7.97
N ILE A 4 12.27 13.68 6.96
CA ILE A 4 11.49 12.62 6.31
C ILE A 4 12.45 11.74 5.49
N PHE A 5 12.39 10.44 5.70
CA PHE A 5 13.19 9.47 4.97
C PHE A 5 12.43 8.94 3.76
N ASN A 6 12.82 9.37 2.56
CA ASN A 6 12.22 8.87 1.32
C ASN A 6 12.84 7.51 0.97
N ILE A 7 11.99 6.52 0.68
CA ILE A 7 12.36 5.15 0.35
C ILE A 7 11.88 4.86 -1.07
N GLU A 8 12.82 4.60 -1.97
CA GLU A 8 12.48 4.13 -3.31
C GLU A 8 11.89 2.71 -3.27
N PHE A 9 11.00 2.40 -4.21
CA PHE A 9 10.30 1.11 -4.23
C PHE A 9 11.27 -0.08 -4.28
N SER A 10 12.34 0.04 -5.07
CA SER A 10 13.39 -0.98 -5.16
C SER A 10 14.08 -1.28 -3.83
N ASP A 11 14.27 -0.25 -2.99
CA ASP A 11 14.87 -0.41 -1.67
C ASP A 11 13.85 -0.92 -0.65
N PHE A 12 12.58 -0.55 -0.83
CA PHE A 12 11.47 -1.06 -0.04
C PHE A 12 11.31 -2.58 -0.21
N ILE A 13 11.38 -3.09 -1.45
CA ILE A 13 11.32 -4.54 -1.74
C ILE A 13 12.43 -5.27 -1.00
N LYS A 14 13.69 -4.81 -1.11
CA LYS A 14 14.85 -5.45 -0.48
C LYS A 14 14.74 -5.54 1.04
N LYS A 15 14.02 -4.61 1.66
CA LYS A 15 13.88 -4.49 3.13
C LYS A 15 12.61 -5.15 3.66
N THR A 16 11.67 -5.52 2.79
CA THR A 16 10.41 -6.15 3.17
C THR A 16 10.54 -7.66 3.06
N LYS A 17 10.20 -8.39 4.13
CA LYS A 17 9.99 -9.84 4.03
C LYS A 17 8.68 -10.06 3.28
N SER A 18 8.75 -10.09 1.95
CA SER A 18 7.58 -10.30 1.11
C SER A 18 7.18 -11.77 1.12
N THR A 19 5.88 -12.02 1.17
CA THR A 19 5.32 -13.36 0.96
C THR A 19 5.28 -13.67 -0.53
N GLU A 20 4.96 -12.66 -1.35
CA GLU A 20 4.93 -12.75 -2.79
C GLU A 20 5.46 -11.46 -3.44
N VAL A 21 6.12 -11.59 -4.59
CA VAL A 21 6.65 -10.49 -5.39
C VAL A 21 6.30 -10.75 -6.85
N PHE A 22 5.77 -9.73 -7.53
CA PHE A 22 5.49 -9.77 -8.97
C PHE A 22 6.37 -8.74 -9.68
N ASN A 23 7.34 -9.23 -10.46
CA ASN A 23 8.23 -8.45 -11.32
C ASN A 23 8.88 -7.21 -10.66
N ASP A 24 9.17 -7.27 -9.36
CA ASP A 24 9.66 -6.10 -8.59
C ASP A 24 8.77 -4.86 -8.73
N GLU A 25 7.49 -5.05 -9.02
CA GLU A 25 6.51 -3.99 -9.30
C GLU A 25 5.29 -4.07 -8.38
N LEU A 26 5.02 -5.23 -7.78
CA LEU A 26 4.01 -5.43 -6.74
C LEU A 26 4.55 -6.40 -5.70
N ILE A 27 4.33 -6.08 -4.42
CA ILE A 27 4.62 -6.99 -3.31
C ILE A 27 3.40 -7.18 -2.43
N VAL A 28 3.27 -8.40 -1.92
CA VAL A 28 2.32 -8.75 -0.87
C VAL A 28 3.12 -9.30 0.30
N SER A 29 2.88 -8.76 1.49
CA SER A 29 3.59 -9.14 2.70
C SER A 29 2.61 -9.36 3.83
N SER A 30 2.72 -10.50 4.51
CA SER A 30 2.08 -10.69 5.82
C SER A 30 2.72 -9.77 6.86
N LEU A 31 1.87 -9.11 7.65
CA LEU A 31 2.27 -8.23 8.74
C LEU A 31 2.30 -8.95 10.10
N ASP A 32 2.14 -10.27 10.13
CA ASP A 32 2.08 -11.04 11.39
C ASP A 32 3.37 -10.93 12.20
N SER A 33 4.50 -10.77 11.50
CA SER A 33 5.82 -10.53 12.11
C SER A 33 5.97 -9.15 12.76
N MET A 34 4.99 -8.25 12.61
CA MET A 34 4.98 -6.96 13.32
C MET A 34 4.73 -7.12 14.82
N LYS A 35 4.14 -8.24 15.26
CA LYS A 35 3.96 -8.57 16.70
C LYS A 35 5.28 -8.61 17.46
N GLU A 36 6.33 -9.10 16.80
CA GLU A 36 7.67 -9.26 17.39
C GLU A 36 8.52 -7.99 17.24
N ASN A 37 8.15 -7.13 16.29
CA ASN A 37 8.83 -5.86 16.05
C ASN A 37 8.32 -4.82 17.05
N LYS A 38 8.95 -4.77 18.23
CA LYS A 38 9.03 -3.54 19.05
C LYS A 38 9.85 -2.45 18.34
N ARG A 39 9.57 -2.17 17.06
CA ARG A 39 10.03 -0.98 16.35
C ARG A 39 9.18 0.16 16.93
N GLY A 40 9.51 0.69 18.10
CA GLY A 40 10.79 1.35 18.37
C GLY A 40 10.48 2.81 18.12
N THR A 41 10.11 3.50 19.20
CA THR A 41 9.60 4.87 19.34
C THR A 41 10.46 5.98 18.70
N ASN A 42 11.44 5.65 17.86
CA ASN A 42 12.45 6.54 17.29
C ASN A 42 12.73 6.32 15.79
N MET A 43 11.87 5.63 15.03
CA MET A 43 12.05 5.58 13.58
C MET A 43 11.66 6.95 12.98
N PRO A 44 12.49 7.56 12.11
CA PRO A 44 12.09 8.80 11.46
C PRO A 44 10.85 8.55 10.59
N PRO A 45 9.97 9.55 10.40
CA PRO A 45 8.87 9.46 9.46
C PRO A 45 9.38 9.07 8.07
N ILE A 46 8.72 8.10 7.44
CA ILE A 46 9.14 7.56 6.14
C ILE A 46 8.11 7.90 5.06
N ARG A 47 8.59 8.13 3.84
CA ARG A 47 7.74 8.21 2.65
C ARG A 47 8.19 7.11 1.70
N VAL A 48 7.29 6.21 1.33
CA VAL A 48 7.59 5.14 0.39
C VAL A 48 7.11 5.57 -0.99
N ASN A 49 7.97 5.43 -2.00
CA ASN A 49 7.61 5.70 -3.40
C ASN A 49 6.74 4.56 -3.98
N ALA A 50 5.55 4.37 -3.42
CA ALA A 50 4.60 3.32 -3.79
C ALA A 50 3.16 3.73 -3.46
N VAL A 51 2.21 3.09 -4.12
CA VAL A 51 0.83 3.02 -3.61
C VAL A 51 0.75 1.82 -2.68
N THR A 52 0.34 2.04 -1.44
CA THR A 52 0.29 0.99 -0.41
C THR A 52 -1.11 0.80 0.13
N PHE A 53 -1.48 -0.44 0.41
CA PHE A 53 -2.70 -0.83 1.09
C PHE A 53 -2.32 -1.64 2.33
N PHE A 54 -2.85 -1.23 3.48
CA PHE A 54 -2.83 -2.02 4.71
C PHE A 54 -4.21 -2.61 4.94
N LEU A 55 -4.30 -3.92 5.16
CA LEU A 55 -5.54 -4.61 5.49
C LEU A 55 -5.40 -5.29 6.85
N CYS A 56 -6.33 -4.98 7.76
CA CYS A 56 -6.42 -5.64 9.06
C CYS A 56 -7.44 -6.79 8.97
N THR A 57 -6.98 -8.04 9.12
CA THR A 57 -7.85 -9.23 9.10
C THR A 57 -8.27 -9.65 10.51
N TYR A 58 -7.46 -9.36 11.52
CA TYR A 58 -7.77 -9.58 12.93
C TYR A 58 -7.00 -8.59 13.84
N GLY A 59 -7.48 -8.39 15.08
CA GLY A 59 -6.88 -7.45 16.03
C GLY A 59 -7.06 -5.97 15.63
N GLU A 60 -6.08 -5.14 16.00
CA GLU A 60 -6.08 -3.69 15.73
C GLU A 60 -4.67 -3.20 15.35
N MET A 61 -4.61 -2.20 14.46
CA MET A 61 -3.39 -1.49 14.07
C MET A 61 -3.62 0.01 14.22
N SER A 62 -2.66 0.71 14.83
CA SER A 62 -2.61 2.16 14.85
C SER A 62 -1.42 2.63 14.03
N VAL A 63 -1.67 3.59 13.13
CA VAL A 63 -0.68 4.08 12.18
C VAL A 63 -0.85 5.59 12.02
N SER A 64 0.26 6.32 12.03
CA SER A 64 0.23 7.76 11.76
C SER A 64 0.53 8.03 10.30
N VAL A 65 -0.40 8.71 9.63
CA VAL A 65 -0.26 9.14 8.24
C VAL A 65 -0.46 10.64 8.17
N ASP A 66 0.52 11.34 7.61
CA ASP A 66 0.53 12.81 7.53
C ASP A 66 0.19 13.48 8.87
N TYR A 67 0.84 12.99 9.93
CA TYR A 67 0.68 13.47 11.31
C TYR A 67 -0.71 13.24 11.92
N LYS A 68 -1.58 12.46 11.25
CA LYS A 68 -2.87 12.03 11.78
C LYS A 68 -2.85 10.53 12.07
N THR A 69 -3.29 10.15 13.26
CA THR A 69 -3.38 8.75 13.66
C THR A 69 -4.67 8.12 13.18
N TYR A 70 -4.56 6.95 12.56
CA TYR A 70 -5.65 6.10 12.11
C TYR A 70 -5.59 4.78 12.87
N CYS A 71 -6.76 4.27 13.27
CA CYS A 71 -6.88 2.97 13.90
C CYS A 71 -7.67 2.03 12.98
N LEU A 72 -6.99 1.05 12.40
CA LEU A 72 -7.60 -0.02 11.63
C LEU A 72 -8.04 -1.14 12.57
N LYS A 73 -9.27 -1.61 12.37
CA LYS A 73 -9.82 -2.81 12.99
C LYS A 73 -10.07 -3.88 11.93
N LYS A 74 -10.43 -5.09 12.35
CA LYS A 74 -10.82 -6.19 11.46
C LYS A 74 -11.76 -5.72 10.33
N GLY A 75 -11.38 -6.03 9.09
CA GLY A 75 -12.11 -5.70 7.87
C GLY A 75 -11.86 -4.29 7.35
N MET A 76 -11.11 -3.46 8.06
CA MET A 76 -10.73 -2.12 7.60
C MET A 76 -9.45 -2.19 6.78
N SER A 77 -9.37 -1.28 5.80
CA SER A 77 -8.16 -1.03 5.04
C SER A 77 -7.78 0.45 5.06
N LEU A 78 -6.49 0.71 4.89
CA LEU A 78 -5.94 2.05 4.72
C LEU A 78 -5.12 2.07 3.43
N GLN A 79 -5.50 2.95 2.52
CA GLN A 79 -4.76 3.22 1.30
C GLN A 79 -3.90 4.46 1.48
N MET A 80 -2.69 4.42 0.95
CA MET A 80 -1.77 5.55 0.90
C MET A 80 -1.15 5.65 -0.49
N SER A 81 -0.93 6.89 -0.95
CA SER A 81 -0.12 7.17 -2.14
C SER A 81 1.33 7.47 -1.76
N ASN A 82 2.19 7.59 -2.77
CA ASN A 82 3.60 7.95 -2.62
C ASN A 82 3.85 9.37 -2.07
N LEU A 83 2.80 10.19 -1.87
CA LEU A 83 2.91 11.51 -1.27
C LEU A 83 2.84 11.48 0.26
N HIS A 84 2.19 10.46 0.80
CA HIS A 84 1.88 10.36 2.23
C HIS A 84 3.12 9.97 3.03
N ILE A 85 3.21 10.50 4.24
CA ILE A 85 4.26 10.21 5.20
C ILE A 85 3.70 9.22 6.21
N LEU A 86 4.37 8.08 6.36
CA LEU A 86 4.10 7.04 7.34
C LEU A 86 4.97 7.27 8.58
N ASP A 87 4.36 7.20 9.75
CA ASP A 87 5.02 7.30 11.04
C ASP A 87 4.30 6.43 12.08
N ASN A 88 4.96 6.15 13.20
CA ASN A 88 4.41 5.51 14.40
C ASN A 88 3.38 4.40 14.10
N ILE A 89 3.89 3.19 13.83
CA ILE A 89 3.07 2.00 13.64
C ILE A 89 3.06 1.20 14.94
N SER A 90 1.88 0.83 15.40
CA SER A 90 1.71 -0.12 16.50
C SER A 90 0.58 -1.09 16.20
N VAL A 91 0.69 -2.30 16.72
CA VAL A 91 -0.26 -3.38 16.46
C VAL A 91 -0.63 -4.07 17.78
N SER A 92 -1.85 -4.59 17.88
CA SER A 92 -2.24 -5.42 19.03
C SER A 92 -1.49 -6.75 19.04
N SER A 93 -1.41 -7.42 20.19
CA SER A 93 -0.79 -8.75 20.32
C SER A 93 -1.45 -9.81 19.44
N THR A 94 -2.72 -9.61 19.11
CA THR A 94 -3.54 -10.47 18.25
C THR A 94 -3.58 -10.03 16.79
N PHE A 95 -2.89 -8.95 16.41
CA PHE A 95 -3.02 -8.37 15.07
C PHE A 95 -2.67 -9.33 13.94
N GLU A 96 -3.52 -9.45 12.94
CA GLU A 96 -3.22 -10.15 11.70
C GLU A 96 -3.60 -9.23 10.54
N GLY A 97 -2.79 -9.25 9.49
CA GLY A 97 -3.03 -8.39 8.35
C GLY A 97 -2.03 -8.57 7.23
N CYS A 98 -2.32 -7.94 6.11
CA CYS A 98 -1.42 -7.92 4.97
C CYS A 98 -1.20 -6.49 4.47
N MET A 99 -0.05 -6.30 3.83
CA MET A 99 0.29 -5.10 3.09
C MET A 99 0.45 -5.45 1.63
N ILE A 100 -0.14 -4.64 0.77
CA ILE A 100 0.12 -4.64 -0.67
C ILE A 100 0.85 -3.34 -0.99
N ALA A 101 1.97 -3.40 -1.69
CA ALA A 101 2.64 -2.21 -2.21
C ALA A 101 2.87 -2.35 -3.71
N ILE A 102 2.50 -1.30 -4.45
CA ILE A 102 2.49 -1.27 -5.91
C ILE A 102 3.40 -0.13 -6.36
N SER A 103 4.31 -0.44 -7.26
CA SER A 103 5.20 0.55 -7.88
C SER A 103 4.39 1.60 -8.66
N PRO A 104 4.85 2.86 -8.72
CA PRO A 104 4.21 3.88 -9.54
C PRO A 104 4.11 3.49 -11.02
N LYS A 105 5.11 2.75 -11.54
CA LYS A 105 5.15 2.26 -12.92
C LYS A 105 4.01 1.30 -13.23
N LEU A 106 3.74 0.35 -12.33
CA LEU A 106 2.64 -0.59 -12.49
C LEU A 106 1.29 0.10 -12.35
N VAL A 107 1.16 1.05 -11.41
CA VAL A 107 -0.07 1.87 -11.30
C VAL A 107 -0.35 2.61 -12.59
N GLN A 108 0.65 3.26 -13.19
CA GLN A 108 0.49 3.95 -14.46
C GLN A 108 0.06 2.99 -15.57
N SER A 109 0.71 1.83 -15.67
CA SER A 109 0.37 0.82 -16.68
C SER A 109 -1.07 0.32 -16.55
N ILE A 110 -1.56 0.12 -15.33
CA ILE A 110 -2.96 -0.26 -15.06
C ILE A 110 -3.92 0.86 -15.49
N LEU A 111 -3.59 2.12 -15.20
CA LEU A 111 -4.44 3.26 -15.58
C LEU A 111 -4.51 3.44 -17.10
N ASP A 112 -3.40 3.26 -17.80
CA ASP A 112 -3.34 3.33 -19.27
C ASP A 112 -4.20 2.22 -19.91
N GLU A 113 -4.16 1.01 -19.34
CA GLU A 113 -4.99 -0.10 -19.79
C GLU A 113 -6.50 0.18 -19.56
N ILE A 114 -6.86 0.73 -18.39
CA ILE A 114 -8.25 1.12 -18.10
C ILE A 114 -8.76 2.15 -19.11
N GLN A 115 -7.93 3.13 -19.50
CA GLN A 115 -8.30 4.10 -20.53
C GLN A 115 -8.51 3.44 -21.89
N THR A 116 -7.64 2.51 -22.26
CA THR A 116 -7.75 1.73 -23.50
C THR A 116 -9.05 0.91 -23.54
N ILE A 117 -9.36 0.19 -22.46
CA ILE A 117 -10.59 -0.59 -22.32
C ILE A 117 -11.83 0.32 -22.43
N LYS A 118 -11.82 1.48 -21.77
CA LYS A 118 -12.93 2.45 -21.85
C LYS A 118 -13.16 2.93 -23.29
N LYS A 119 -12.08 3.20 -24.03
CA LYS A 119 -12.17 3.61 -25.44
C LYS A 119 -12.78 2.51 -26.30
N LEU A 120 -12.27 1.28 -26.18
CA LEU A 120 -12.79 0.11 -26.91
C LEU A 120 -14.27 -0.14 -26.60
N ALA A 121 -14.68 0.00 -25.34
CA ALA A 121 -16.07 -0.16 -24.93
C ALA A 121 -17.00 0.95 -25.50
N ALA A 122 -16.50 2.17 -25.63
CA ALA A 122 -17.24 3.27 -26.25
C ALA A 122 -17.42 3.05 -27.76
N ASP A 123 -16.35 2.64 -28.45
CA ASP A 123 -16.38 2.33 -29.88
C ASP A 123 -17.34 1.15 -30.15
N ALA A 124 -17.28 0.08 -29.35
CA ALA A 124 -18.19 -1.06 -29.48
C ALA A 124 -19.68 -0.68 -29.31
N LYS A 125 -20.00 0.32 -28.47
CA LYS A 125 -21.37 0.85 -28.33
C LYS A 125 -21.82 1.66 -29.55
N GLN A 126 -20.91 2.36 -30.24
CA GLN A 126 -21.24 3.05 -31.49
C GLN A 126 -21.57 2.11 -32.64
N TYR A 127 -21.06 0.87 -32.61
CA TYR A 127 -21.29 -0.13 -33.65
C TYR A 127 -22.37 -1.17 -33.32
N GLN A 128 -23.11 -1.02 -32.22
CA GLN A 128 -24.31 -1.84 -32.01
C GLN A 128 -25.38 -1.44 -33.03
N PRO A 129 -25.81 -2.34 -33.94
CA PRO A 129 -26.90 -2.03 -34.85
C PRO A 129 -28.15 -1.74 -34.04
N LEU A 130 -28.85 -0.66 -34.38
CA LEU A 130 -30.20 -0.41 -33.89
C LEU A 130 -31.08 -1.59 -34.34
N LEU A 131 -31.38 -2.50 -33.42
CA LEU A 131 -32.44 -3.51 -33.57
C LEU A 131 -33.80 -2.86 -33.39
#